data_AF-A0A075GPR5-F1
#
_entry.id   AF-A0A075GPR5-F1
#
_cell.length_a   1.000
_cell.length_b   1.000
_cell.length_c   1.000
_cell.angle_alpha   90.00
_cell.angle_beta   90.00
_cell.angle_gamma   90.00
#
_symmetry.space_group_name_H-M   'P 1'
#
loop_
_entity.id
_entity.type
_entity.pdbx_description
1 polymer ?
#
loop_
_entity_poly.entity_id
_entity_poly.type
_entity_poly.pdbx_seq_one_letter_code
_entity_poly.pdbx_strand_id
1 'polypeptide(L)'
;MDITRRGFLKGALGLAGAGMTGALTVPALKSLLPPPVTRCNEDDAHETLTYKSESGKWYESKGGKVAKKEDFKLWDVAIVNWGPKELEEELGSCEIQLALVKVPTEAVMENLGVSDDGGNSTMMAYHTYKCPHLCCKPVFTPEGTSTISGDDYENMFLCPCHLSMFDPISVIKNIDEQGREVMAAELLEGPAPYGLPVVPIAEKDGGLIGLTTHLDWLKYCGQG
;
A
#
# COMPACT_ATOMS: atom_id res chain seq x y z
N MET A 1 17.68 14.65 54.33
CA MET A 1 16.41 14.02 54.75
C MET A 1 16.76 12.65 55.29
N ASP A 2 16.61 12.43 56.60
CA ASP A 2 16.91 11.14 57.20
C ASP A 2 15.82 10.13 56.88
N ILE A 3 16.19 9.04 56.21
CA ILE A 3 15.28 7.94 55.91
C ILE A 3 14.98 7.23 57.22
N THR A 4 13.77 7.43 57.74
CA THR A 4 13.30 6.67 58.91
C THR A 4 13.09 5.20 58.53
N ARG A 5 13.28 4.27 59.47
CA ARG A 5 13.02 2.83 59.26
C ARG A 5 11.61 2.56 58.70
N ARG A 6 10.62 3.36 59.14
CA ARG A 6 9.24 3.31 58.64
C ARG A 6 9.11 3.84 57.20
N GLY A 7 9.84 4.90 56.85
CA GLY A 7 9.93 5.42 55.49
C GLY A 7 10.56 4.42 54.52
N PHE A 8 11.65 3.78 54.94
CA PHE A 8 12.28 2.70 54.18
C PHE A 8 11.33 1.53 53.93
N LEU A 9 10.64 1.03 54.96
CA LEU A 9 9.68 -0.08 54.82
C LEU A 9 8.48 0.28 53.92
N LYS A 10 7.94 1.51 54.02
CA LYS A 10 6.87 1.97 53.13
C LYS A 10 7.34 2.07 51.68
N GLY A 11 8.56 2.56 51.45
CA GLY A 11 9.17 2.60 50.12
C GLY A 11 9.37 1.20 49.54
N ALA A 12 9.89 0.27 50.34
CA ALA A 12 10.11 -1.12 49.92
C ALA A 12 8.79 -1.85 49.57
N LEU A 13 7.74 -1.67 50.39
CA LEU A 13 6.41 -2.24 50.10
C LEU A 13 5.78 -1.62 48.84
N GLY A 14 5.93 -0.31 48.64
CA GLY A 14 5.46 0.36 47.43
C GLY A 14 6.14 -0.17 46.17
N LEU A 15 7.47 -0.33 46.21
CA LEU A 15 8.25 -0.90 45.09
C LEU A 15 7.88 -2.36 44.81
N ALA A 16 7.72 -3.18 45.85
CA ALA A 16 7.30 -4.57 45.70
C ALA A 16 5.90 -4.69 45.10
N GLY A 17 4.95 -3.86 45.56
CA GLY A 17 3.59 -3.80 45.02
C GLY A 17 3.57 -3.37 43.55
N ALA A 18 4.32 -2.32 43.18
CA ALA A 18 4.43 -1.88 41.79
C ALA A 18 5.09 -2.94 40.91
N GLY A 19 6.14 -3.61 41.40
CA GLY A 19 6.81 -4.70 40.70
C GLY A 19 5.90 -5.89 40.44
N MET A 20 5.11 -6.30 41.45
CA MET A 20 4.13 -7.38 41.30
C MET A 20 3.02 -7.03 40.31
N THR A 21 2.47 -5.81 40.37
CA THR A 21 1.46 -5.36 39.41
C THR A 21 2.02 -5.35 37.99
N GLY A 22 3.23 -4.83 37.78
CA GLY A 22 3.87 -4.85 36.46
C GLY A 22 4.12 -6.26 35.93
N ALA A 23 4.63 -7.15 36.80
CA ALA A 23 4.93 -8.54 36.45
C ALA A 23 3.68 -9.37 36.10
N LEU A 24 2.51 -9.00 36.60
CA LEU A 24 1.24 -9.69 36.28
C LEU A 24 0.51 -9.05 35.08
N THR A 25 0.49 -7.72 35.00
CA THR A 25 -0.26 -7.00 33.97
C THR A 25 0.40 -7.08 32.60
N VAL A 26 1.74 -6.98 32.52
CA VAL A 26 2.44 -7.00 31.24
C VAL A 26 2.31 -8.35 30.51
N PRO A 27 2.53 -9.51 31.14
CA PRO A 27 2.32 -10.80 30.46
C PRO A 27 0.86 -11.06 30.10
N ALA A 28 -0.09 -10.63 30.95
CA ALA A 28 -1.52 -10.75 30.67
C ALA A 28 -1.91 -9.94 29.43
N LEU A 29 -1.44 -8.69 29.31
CA LEU A 29 -1.66 -7.88 28.11
C LEU A 29 -0.92 -8.44 26.90
N LYS A 30 0.32 -8.92 27.07
CA LYS A 30 1.07 -9.57 26.00
C LYS A 30 0.42 -10.86 25.50
N SER A 31 -0.34 -11.57 26.34
CA SER A 31 -1.10 -12.75 25.91
C SER A 31 -2.27 -12.43 24.98
N LEU A 32 -2.72 -11.16 24.95
CA LEU A 32 -3.72 -10.67 24.01
C LEU A 32 -3.09 -10.21 22.68
N LEU A 33 -1.77 -9.98 22.65
CA LEU A 33 -1.07 -9.68 21.42
C LEU A 33 -0.91 -10.99 20.64
N PRO A 34 -1.35 -11.04 19.37
CA PRO A 34 -1.08 -12.19 18.54
C PRO A 34 0.45 -12.40 18.45
N PRO A 35 0.95 -13.64 18.54
CA PRO A 35 2.38 -13.89 18.39
C PRO A 35 2.87 -13.38 17.02
N PRO A 36 4.10 -12.87 16.89
CA PRO A 36 4.69 -12.64 15.59
C PRO A 36 4.82 -13.99 14.90
N VAL A 37 4.00 -14.19 13.88
CA VAL A 37 4.02 -15.38 13.03
C VAL A 37 4.65 -14.93 11.71
N THR A 38 5.75 -15.56 11.31
CA THR A 38 6.09 -15.68 9.90
C THR A 38 5.01 -16.56 9.27
N ARG A 39 4.06 -15.91 8.62
CA ARG A 39 2.91 -16.50 7.91
C ARG A 39 3.28 -16.88 6.50
N CYS A 40 4.27 -16.21 5.91
CA CYS A 40 4.58 -16.35 4.49
C CYS A 40 5.59 -17.46 4.25
N ASN A 41 5.36 -18.22 3.18
CA ASN A 41 6.32 -19.19 2.69
C ASN A 41 7.33 -18.47 1.80
N GLU A 42 8.61 -18.50 2.16
CA GLU A 42 9.66 -17.83 1.40
C GLU A 42 9.79 -18.33 -0.05
N ASP A 43 9.40 -19.59 -0.31
CA ASP A 43 9.44 -20.18 -1.65
C ASP A 43 8.35 -19.61 -2.58
N ASP A 44 7.30 -19.02 -2.01
CA ASP A 44 6.21 -18.38 -2.76
C ASP A 44 6.48 -16.89 -3.04
N ALA A 45 7.55 -16.33 -2.45
CA ALA A 45 7.91 -14.94 -2.63
C ALA A 45 8.43 -14.65 -4.03
N HIS A 46 7.97 -13.56 -4.62
CA HIS A 46 8.26 -13.20 -6.00
C HIS A 46 8.23 -11.67 -6.20
N GLU A 47 9.24 -11.15 -6.90
CA GLU A 47 9.33 -9.73 -7.26
C GLU A 47 8.48 -9.36 -8.50
N THR A 48 8.12 -10.37 -9.31
CA THR A 48 7.37 -10.18 -10.56
C THR A 48 5.93 -9.78 -10.33
N LEU A 49 5.38 -8.90 -11.17
CA LEU A 49 3.96 -8.59 -11.16
C LEU A 49 3.22 -9.66 -11.96
N THR A 50 2.38 -10.45 -11.29
CA THR A 50 1.62 -11.53 -11.95
C THR A 50 0.15 -11.16 -12.06
N TYR A 51 -0.51 -11.43 -13.18
CA TYR A 51 -1.94 -11.11 -13.33
C TYR A 51 -2.78 -11.88 -12.30
N LYS A 52 -3.66 -11.16 -11.61
CA LYS A 52 -4.69 -11.79 -10.80
C LYS A 52 -5.70 -12.48 -11.70
N SER A 53 -6.08 -13.71 -11.37
CA SER A 53 -7.17 -14.41 -12.07
C SER A 53 -8.52 -13.74 -11.76
N GLU A 54 -9.11 -13.04 -12.73
CA GLU A 54 -10.39 -12.34 -12.58
C GLU A 54 -11.23 -12.50 -13.85
N SER A 55 -12.47 -12.98 -13.71
CA SER A 55 -13.38 -13.22 -14.83
C SER A 55 -13.94 -11.92 -15.41
N GLY A 56 -14.10 -11.85 -16.73
CA GLY A 56 -14.70 -10.70 -17.41
C GLY A 56 -13.77 -9.50 -17.56
N LYS A 57 -12.46 -9.68 -17.30
CA LYS A 57 -11.43 -8.68 -17.56
C LYS A 57 -10.66 -9.03 -18.83
N TRP A 58 -10.11 -8.02 -19.50
CA TRP A 58 -9.34 -8.21 -20.75
C TRP A 58 -8.13 -9.15 -20.56
N TYR A 59 -7.61 -9.22 -19.33
CA TYR A 59 -6.48 -10.05 -18.93
C TYR A 59 -6.88 -11.41 -18.32
N GLU A 60 -8.15 -11.83 -18.39
CA GLU A 60 -8.64 -13.08 -17.78
C GLU A 60 -7.79 -14.30 -18.18
N SER A 61 -7.43 -14.42 -19.45
CA SER A 61 -6.59 -15.53 -19.98
C SER A 61 -5.11 -15.49 -19.56
N LYS A 62 -4.72 -14.44 -18.81
CA LYS A 62 -3.35 -14.20 -18.36
C LYS A 62 -3.15 -14.46 -16.87
N GLY A 63 -4.18 -14.87 -16.12
CA GLY A 63 -4.07 -15.19 -14.69
C GLY A 63 -2.84 -16.05 -14.35
N GLY A 64 -2.05 -15.59 -13.38
CA GLY A 64 -0.79 -16.20 -12.94
C GLY A 64 0.42 -15.98 -13.85
N LYS A 65 0.26 -15.36 -15.03
CA LYS A 65 1.39 -15.00 -15.91
C LYS A 65 2.01 -13.68 -15.48
N VAL A 66 3.30 -13.53 -15.73
CA VAL A 66 4.03 -12.27 -15.52
C VAL A 66 3.52 -11.21 -16.49
N ALA A 67 3.20 -10.03 -15.96
CA ALA A 67 2.75 -8.87 -16.73
C ALA A 67 3.91 -8.27 -17.52
N LYS A 68 3.62 -7.85 -18.75
CA LYS A 68 4.57 -7.20 -19.66
C LYS A 68 3.99 -5.88 -20.15
N LYS A 69 4.83 -4.88 -20.40
CA LYS A 69 4.35 -3.58 -20.90
C LYS A 69 3.63 -3.69 -22.25
N GLU A 70 4.08 -4.61 -23.11
CA GLU A 70 3.50 -4.84 -24.44
C GLU A 70 2.08 -5.43 -24.39
N ASP A 71 1.66 -5.95 -23.23
CA ASP A 71 0.32 -6.48 -23.06
C ASP A 71 -0.75 -5.38 -22.94
N PHE A 72 -0.35 -4.14 -22.68
CA PHE A 72 -1.25 -3.03 -22.35
C PHE A 72 -1.37 -2.03 -23.51
N LYS A 73 -2.60 -1.62 -23.80
CA LYS A 73 -2.89 -0.39 -24.54
C LYS A 73 -2.98 0.78 -23.57
N LEU A 74 -2.92 2.00 -24.10
CA LEU A 74 -3.13 3.20 -23.29
C LEU A 74 -4.47 3.09 -22.54
N TRP A 75 -4.45 3.38 -21.25
CA TRP A 75 -5.56 3.25 -20.29
C TRP A 75 -6.03 1.83 -19.96
N ASP A 76 -5.38 0.79 -20.47
CA ASP A 76 -5.64 -0.55 -19.96
C ASP A 76 -5.15 -0.66 -18.51
N VAL A 77 -6.02 -1.19 -17.65
CA VAL A 77 -5.70 -1.48 -16.24
C VAL A 77 -5.85 -2.97 -15.97
N ALA A 78 -4.86 -3.53 -15.27
CA ALA A 78 -4.92 -4.88 -14.74
C ALA A 78 -4.63 -4.90 -13.25
N ILE A 79 -5.27 -5.83 -12.54
CA ILE A 79 -4.90 -6.13 -11.16
C ILE A 79 -3.82 -7.20 -11.18
N VAL A 80 -2.71 -6.91 -10.53
CA VAL A 80 -1.57 -7.82 -10.42
C VAL A 80 -1.31 -8.15 -8.96
N ASN A 81 -0.85 -9.36 -8.71
CA ASN A 81 -0.33 -9.83 -7.45
C ASN A 81 1.17 -9.54 -7.37
N TRP A 82 1.61 -9.12 -6.20
CA TRP A 82 3.02 -8.85 -5.89
C TRP A 82 3.31 -9.24 -4.45
N GLY A 83 4.33 -10.08 -4.24
CA GLY A 83 4.66 -10.63 -2.93
C GLY A 83 6.17 -10.83 -2.76
N PRO A 84 6.99 -9.76 -2.72
CA PRO A 84 8.42 -9.89 -2.46
C PRO A 84 8.64 -10.30 -0.99
N LYS A 85 9.84 -10.82 -0.68
CA LYS A 85 10.16 -11.34 0.66
C LYS A 85 10.02 -10.28 1.76
N GLU A 86 10.41 -9.05 1.43
CA GLU A 86 10.42 -7.89 2.32
C GLU A 86 9.01 -7.43 2.71
N LEU A 87 7.97 -7.86 1.98
CA LEU A 87 6.59 -7.43 2.21
C LEU A 87 6.05 -7.91 3.55
N GLU A 88 6.44 -9.11 4.00
CA GLU A 88 6.02 -9.63 5.30
C GLU A 88 6.64 -8.83 6.44
N GLU A 89 7.94 -8.56 6.36
CA GLU A 89 8.66 -7.81 7.39
C GLU A 89 8.15 -6.37 7.48
N GLU A 90 7.90 -5.73 6.33
CA GLU A 90 7.52 -4.33 6.29
C GLU A 90 6.02 -4.11 6.52
N LEU A 91 5.15 -4.97 5.98
CA LEU A 91 3.69 -4.75 5.96
C LEU A 91 2.88 -5.85 6.65
N GLY A 92 3.51 -6.92 7.15
CA GLY A 92 2.83 -8.08 7.70
C GLY A 92 1.96 -8.84 6.68
N SER A 93 2.26 -8.69 5.39
CA SER A 93 1.47 -9.24 4.27
C SER A 93 2.34 -10.07 3.33
N CYS A 94 1.89 -11.26 2.93
CA CYS A 94 2.66 -12.12 2.00
C CYS A 94 2.54 -11.68 0.54
N GLU A 95 1.40 -11.10 0.19
CA GLU A 95 1.08 -10.66 -1.16
C GLU A 95 0.08 -9.51 -1.06
N ILE A 96 0.24 -8.51 -1.94
CA ILE A 96 -0.73 -7.43 -2.13
C ILE A 96 -1.16 -7.34 -3.59
N GLN A 97 -2.31 -6.71 -3.83
CA GLN A 97 -2.82 -6.42 -5.17
C GLN A 97 -2.49 -4.99 -5.57
N LEU A 98 -1.88 -4.82 -6.73
CA LEU A 98 -1.62 -3.52 -7.32
C LEU A 98 -2.49 -3.33 -8.55
N ALA A 99 -2.83 -2.08 -8.88
CA ALA A 99 -3.35 -1.75 -10.20
C ALA A 99 -2.17 -1.34 -11.06
N LEU A 100 -1.91 -2.13 -12.10
CA LEU A 100 -0.93 -1.84 -13.13
C LEU A 100 -1.67 -1.20 -14.31
N VAL A 101 -1.25 0.00 -14.72
CA VAL A 101 -1.90 0.80 -15.76
C VAL A 101 -0.87 1.40 -16.71
N LYS A 102 -1.24 1.51 -17.99
CA LYS A 102 -0.48 2.27 -18.98
C LYS A 102 -1.08 3.67 -19.13
N VAL A 103 -0.35 4.70 -18.75
CA VAL A 103 -0.79 6.11 -18.79
C VAL A 103 0.08 6.94 -19.72
N PRO A 104 -0.36 8.13 -20.15
CA PRO A 104 0.54 9.13 -20.74
C PRO A 104 1.70 9.45 -19.80
N THR A 105 2.90 9.63 -20.34
CA THR A 105 4.08 9.95 -19.54
C THR A 105 4.04 11.37 -19.01
N GLU A 106 4.29 11.53 -17.71
CA GLU A 106 4.63 12.80 -17.08
C GLU A 106 6.05 12.75 -16.51
N ALA A 107 6.74 13.90 -16.47
CA ALA A 107 8.14 13.96 -16.02
C ALA A 107 8.34 13.45 -14.58
N VAL A 108 7.34 13.63 -13.72
CA VAL A 108 7.36 13.16 -12.32
C VAL A 108 7.34 11.64 -12.18
N MET A 109 6.99 10.90 -13.25
CA MET A 109 6.95 9.43 -13.25
C MET A 109 8.34 8.80 -13.47
N GLU A 110 9.36 9.61 -13.73
CA GLU A 110 10.74 9.13 -13.87
C GLU A 110 11.18 8.39 -12.59
N ASN A 111 11.77 7.20 -12.76
CA ASN A 111 12.16 6.29 -11.67
C ASN A 111 11.00 5.70 -10.83
N LEU A 112 9.74 5.98 -11.18
CA LEU A 112 8.56 5.34 -10.58
C LEU A 112 7.95 4.29 -11.52
N GLY A 113 7.91 4.58 -12.82
CA GLY A 113 7.33 3.71 -13.84
C GLY A 113 8.33 3.19 -14.86
N VAL A 114 7.84 2.34 -15.77
CA VAL A 114 8.59 1.87 -16.93
C VAL A 114 8.07 2.57 -18.18
N SER A 115 8.93 3.34 -18.83
CA SER A 115 8.58 4.03 -20.08
C SER A 115 8.34 3.05 -21.23
N ASP A 116 7.37 3.38 -22.09
CA ASP A 116 6.98 2.63 -23.27
C ASP A 116 6.62 3.59 -24.44
N ASP A 117 6.35 3.02 -25.63
CA ASP A 117 5.96 3.77 -26.84
C ASP A 117 6.90 4.94 -27.21
N GLY A 118 8.20 4.73 -27.01
CA GLY A 118 9.23 5.74 -27.29
C GLY A 118 9.22 6.95 -26.35
N GLY A 119 8.66 6.81 -25.15
CA GLY A 119 8.62 7.88 -24.13
C GLY A 119 7.24 8.49 -23.91
N ASN A 120 6.27 8.21 -24.77
CA ASN A 120 4.95 8.85 -24.72
C ASN A 120 3.99 8.23 -23.70
N SER A 121 4.22 6.97 -23.32
CA SER A 121 3.44 6.29 -22.30
C SER A 121 4.36 5.69 -21.24
N THR A 122 3.81 5.47 -20.06
CA THR A 122 4.52 4.90 -18.92
C THR A 122 3.63 3.87 -18.24
N MET A 123 4.19 2.70 -17.95
CA MET A 123 3.58 1.72 -17.05
C MET A 123 3.76 2.19 -15.62
N MET A 124 2.67 2.26 -14.87
CA MET A 124 2.63 2.69 -13.48
C MET A 124 1.89 1.66 -12.63
N ALA A 125 2.33 1.47 -11.39
CA ALA A 125 1.62 0.64 -10.41
C ALA A 125 1.17 1.47 -9.21
N TYR A 126 -0.09 1.28 -8.80
CA TYR A 126 -0.68 1.96 -7.66
C TYR A 126 -1.21 0.94 -6.64
N HIS A 127 -1.08 1.27 -5.36
CA HIS A 127 -1.54 0.43 -4.25
C HIS A 127 -3.06 0.48 -4.09
N THR A 128 -3.78 -0.09 -5.06
CA THR A 128 -5.25 -0.17 -5.03
C THR A 128 -5.76 -1.22 -4.06
N TYR A 129 -4.92 -2.02 -3.40
CA TYR A 129 -5.40 -2.96 -2.39
C TYR A 129 -6.10 -2.25 -1.23
N LYS A 130 -5.65 -1.04 -0.85
CA LYS A 130 -6.19 -0.28 0.27
C LYS A 130 -6.21 1.21 -0.06
N CYS A 131 -7.36 1.85 0.10
CA CYS A 131 -7.48 3.30 0.04
C CYS A 131 -6.90 3.93 1.32
N PRO A 132 -6.17 5.06 1.23
CA PRO A 132 -5.64 5.80 2.38
C PRO A 132 -6.65 6.27 3.42
N HIS A 133 -7.95 6.26 3.11
CA HIS A 133 -8.99 6.69 4.04
C HIS A 133 -9.35 5.60 5.06
N LEU A 134 -10.05 4.56 4.60
CA LEU A 134 -10.59 3.47 5.42
C LEU A 134 -10.41 2.12 4.72
N CYS A 135 -9.32 1.99 3.96
CA CYS A 135 -8.78 0.70 3.52
C CYS A 135 -9.65 -0.10 2.54
N CYS A 136 -10.70 0.51 1.97
CA CYS A 136 -11.45 -0.07 0.86
C CYS A 136 -10.59 -0.15 -0.42
N LYS A 137 -10.92 -1.06 -1.33
CA LYS A 137 -10.22 -1.20 -2.62
C LYS A 137 -10.70 -0.14 -3.64
N PRO A 138 -9.87 0.81 -4.10
CA PRO A 138 -10.21 1.67 -5.23
C PRO A 138 -10.31 0.86 -6.54
N VAL A 139 -11.14 1.33 -7.46
CA VAL A 139 -11.41 0.71 -8.75
C VAL A 139 -11.16 1.73 -9.85
N PHE A 140 -10.53 1.30 -10.94
CA PHE A 140 -10.38 2.15 -12.11
C PHE A 140 -11.70 2.30 -12.86
N THR A 141 -12.06 3.53 -13.19
CA THR A 141 -13.28 3.90 -13.90
C THR A 141 -12.90 4.75 -15.12
N PRO A 142 -13.19 4.28 -16.36
CA PRO A 142 -12.81 4.98 -17.58
C PRO A 142 -13.50 6.34 -17.76
N GLU A 143 -14.74 6.47 -17.31
CA GLU A 143 -15.53 7.71 -17.42
C GLU A 143 -16.66 7.71 -16.38
N GLY A 144 -17.08 8.90 -15.97
CA GLY A 144 -18.24 9.07 -15.10
C GLY A 144 -18.44 10.52 -14.70
N THR A 145 -19.45 10.75 -13.85
CA THR A 145 -19.73 12.06 -13.26
C THR A 145 -19.59 11.95 -11.75
N SER A 146 -18.83 12.87 -11.15
CA SER A 146 -18.68 12.91 -9.69
C SER A 146 -20.01 13.23 -9.04
N THR A 147 -20.34 12.47 -7.98
CA THR A 147 -21.51 12.76 -7.15
C THR A 147 -21.22 13.80 -6.07
N ILE A 148 -19.95 14.20 -5.91
CA ILE A 148 -19.52 15.24 -4.95
C ILE A 148 -19.51 16.61 -5.64
N SER A 149 -18.75 16.77 -6.73
CA SER A 149 -18.62 18.04 -7.46
C SER A 149 -19.68 18.24 -8.54
N GLY A 150 -20.17 17.15 -9.14
CA GLY A 150 -21.02 17.20 -10.33
C GLY A 150 -20.23 17.30 -11.65
N ASP A 151 -18.90 17.31 -11.58
CA ASP A 151 -18.02 17.38 -12.75
C ASP A 151 -17.84 16.00 -13.40
N ASP A 152 -17.73 15.99 -14.73
CA ASP A 152 -17.37 14.80 -15.48
C ASP A 152 -15.87 14.50 -15.34
N TYR A 153 -15.51 13.22 -15.26
CA TYR A 153 -14.14 12.74 -15.17
C TYR A 153 -13.90 11.56 -16.11
N GLU A 154 -12.63 11.35 -16.45
CA GLU A 154 -12.17 10.22 -17.24
C GLU A 154 -10.92 9.59 -16.62
N ASN A 155 -10.81 8.26 -16.74
CA ASN A 155 -9.64 7.46 -16.37
C ASN A 155 -9.16 7.65 -14.93
N MET A 156 -10.08 7.60 -13.97
CA MET A 156 -9.79 7.82 -12.56
C MET A 156 -9.81 6.54 -11.74
N PHE A 157 -9.06 6.50 -10.64
CA PHE A 157 -9.29 5.52 -9.57
C PHE A 157 -10.33 6.07 -8.59
N LEU A 158 -11.43 5.35 -8.41
CA LEU A 158 -12.47 5.71 -7.44
C LEU A 158 -12.60 4.68 -6.34
N CYS A 159 -12.60 5.17 -5.11
CA CYS A 159 -12.92 4.37 -3.94
C CYS A 159 -14.44 4.33 -3.75
N PRO A 160 -15.12 3.18 -3.95
CA PRO A 160 -16.58 3.11 -3.93
C PRO A 160 -17.20 3.35 -2.55
N CYS A 161 -16.41 3.32 -1.48
CA CYS A 161 -16.92 3.45 -0.12
C CYS A 161 -17.33 4.89 0.22
N HIS A 162 -16.48 5.87 -0.09
CA HIS A 162 -16.72 7.28 0.22
C HIS A 162 -16.25 8.22 -0.90
N LEU A 163 -16.13 7.67 -2.12
CA LEU A 163 -15.97 8.41 -3.36
C LEU A 163 -14.67 9.22 -3.45
N SER A 164 -13.61 8.77 -2.79
CA SER A 164 -12.27 9.33 -3.01
C SER A 164 -11.82 9.06 -4.44
N MET A 165 -11.47 10.10 -5.17
CA MET A 165 -11.08 10.06 -6.58
C MET A 165 -9.61 10.43 -6.73
N PHE A 166 -8.85 9.58 -7.40
CA PHE A 166 -7.42 9.74 -7.59
C PHE A 166 -7.05 9.75 -9.07
N ASP A 167 -6.24 10.73 -9.47
CA ASP A 167 -5.76 10.87 -10.84
C ASP A 167 -4.46 10.08 -11.01
N PRO A 168 -4.44 9.04 -11.87
CA PRO A 168 -3.21 8.29 -12.12
C PRO A 168 -2.14 9.10 -12.85
N ILE A 169 -2.47 10.14 -13.63
CA ILE A 169 -1.48 10.97 -14.31
C ILE A 169 -0.84 11.97 -13.34
N SER A 170 -1.66 12.62 -12.50
CA SER A 170 -1.16 13.61 -11.54
C SER A 170 -0.47 12.92 -10.36
N VAL A 171 0.79 12.53 -10.53
CA VAL A 171 1.60 11.98 -9.44
C VAL A 171 2.30 13.12 -8.70
N ILE A 172 2.06 13.21 -7.40
CA ILE A 172 2.59 14.28 -6.56
C ILE A 172 3.39 13.72 -5.39
N LYS A 173 4.31 14.55 -4.90
CA LYS A 173 4.91 14.36 -3.58
C LYS A 173 3.89 14.79 -2.53
N ASN A 174 3.45 13.84 -1.71
CA ASN A 174 2.43 14.04 -0.69
C ASN A 174 2.99 13.75 0.71
N ILE A 175 2.20 14.07 1.74
CA ILE A 175 2.51 13.75 3.14
C ILE A 175 1.42 12.81 3.65
N ASP A 176 1.81 11.63 4.12
CA ASP A 176 0.87 10.65 4.65
C ASP A 176 0.35 11.01 6.05
N GLU A 177 -0.55 10.19 6.59
CA GLU A 177 -1.15 10.38 7.92
C GLU A 177 -0.12 10.34 9.08
N GLN A 178 1.08 9.81 8.84
CA GLN A 178 2.18 9.72 9.80
C GLN A 178 3.21 10.85 9.62
N GLY A 179 3.00 11.76 8.66
CA GLY A 179 3.92 12.86 8.37
C GLY A 179 5.10 12.48 7.46
N ARG A 180 5.04 11.34 6.77
CA ARG A 180 6.10 10.84 5.88
C ARG A 180 5.85 11.29 4.45
N GLU A 181 6.94 11.52 3.72
CA GLU A 181 6.86 11.85 2.30
C GLU A 181 6.54 10.59 1.48
N VAL A 182 5.54 10.67 0.62
CA VAL A 182 5.09 9.57 -0.24
C VAL A 182 4.82 10.09 -1.65
N MET A 183 5.21 9.32 -2.68
CA MET A 183 4.77 9.58 -4.04
C MET A 183 3.41 8.91 -4.28
N ALA A 184 2.42 9.69 -4.71
CA ALA A 184 1.05 9.23 -4.80
C ALA A 184 0.32 9.86 -5.99
N ALA A 185 -0.64 9.12 -6.56
CA ALA A 185 -1.66 9.70 -7.43
C ALA A 185 -2.48 10.72 -6.63
N GLU A 186 -2.58 11.94 -7.15
CA GLU A 186 -3.22 13.06 -6.49
C GLU A 186 -4.67 12.74 -6.14
N LEU A 187 -5.06 13.10 -4.92
CA LEU A 187 -6.45 13.08 -4.50
C LEU A 187 -7.14 14.32 -5.06
N LEU A 188 -8.06 14.13 -6.00
CA LEU A 188 -8.86 15.23 -6.55
C LEU A 188 -10.09 15.53 -5.70
N GLU A 189 -10.75 14.49 -5.18
CA GLU A 189 -12.01 14.61 -4.44
C GLU A 189 -12.16 13.54 -3.36
N GLY A 190 -13.02 13.82 -2.37
CA GLY A 190 -13.42 12.88 -1.33
C GLY A 190 -12.59 12.95 -0.05
N PRO A 191 -12.88 12.07 0.93
CA PRO A 191 -12.39 12.22 2.31
C PRO A 191 -11.03 11.54 2.58
N ALA A 192 -10.32 11.05 1.57
CA ALA A 192 -9.01 10.47 1.81
C ALA A 192 -8.05 11.54 2.35
N PRO A 193 -7.17 11.21 3.29
CA PRO A 193 -6.27 12.21 3.86
C PRO A 193 -5.14 12.62 2.90
N TYR A 194 -4.81 11.77 1.92
CA TYR A 194 -3.79 12.01 0.91
C TYR A 194 -4.03 11.12 -0.33
N GLY A 195 -3.16 11.25 -1.33
CA GLY A 195 -3.23 10.53 -2.60
C GLY A 195 -3.00 9.00 -2.51
N LEU A 196 -3.28 8.26 -3.59
CA LEU A 196 -3.09 6.82 -3.64
C LEU A 196 -1.60 6.46 -3.87
N PRO A 197 -0.92 5.74 -2.97
CA PRO A 197 0.51 5.46 -3.11
C PRO A 197 0.89 4.74 -4.39
N VAL A 198 1.99 5.20 -4.98
CA VAL A 198 2.64 4.54 -6.13
C VAL A 198 3.55 3.43 -5.61
N VAL A 199 3.60 2.31 -6.31
CA VAL A 199 4.64 1.29 -6.14
C VAL A 199 5.60 1.42 -7.30
N PRO A 200 6.89 1.76 -7.05
CA PRO A 200 7.86 1.84 -8.14
C PRO A 200 8.02 0.49 -8.83
N ILE A 201 8.12 0.49 -10.16
CA ILE A 201 8.27 -0.73 -10.96
C ILE A 201 9.48 -0.64 -11.89
N ALA A 202 10.00 -1.80 -12.29
CA ALA A 202 11.06 -1.92 -13.28
C ALA A 202 10.78 -3.07 -14.25
N GLU A 203 11.56 -3.13 -15.33
CA GLU A 203 11.55 -4.26 -16.25
C GLU A 203 12.76 -5.16 -15.97
N LYS A 204 12.50 -6.47 -15.87
CA LYS A 204 13.53 -7.50 -15.69
C LYS A 204 13.14 -8.75 -16.48
N ASP A 205 14.09 -9.26 -17.25
CA ASP A 205 13.91 -10.48 -18.07
C ASP A 205 12.66 -10.45 -18.99
N GLY A 206 12.28 -9.25 -19.45
CA GLY A 206 11.10 -9.03 -20.32
C GLY A 206 9.75 -9.13 -19.60
N GLY A 207 9.74 -8.98 -18.27
CA GLY A 207 8.55 -8.86 -17.43
C GLY A 207 8.66 -7.67 -16.48
N LEU A 208 7.52 -7.24 -15.95
CA LEU A 208 7.46 -6.16 -14.97
C LEU A 208 7.63 -6.72 -13.56
N ILE A 209 8.43 -6.01 -12.75
CA ILE A 209 8.68 -6.30 -11.34
C ILE A 209 8.29 -5.09 -10.49
N GLY A 210 7.81 -5.33 -9.28
CA GLY A 210 7.66 -4.27 -8.27
C GLY A 210 8.96 -4.11 -7.47
N LEU A 211 9.34 -2.87 -7.18
CA LEU A 211 10.53 -2.53 -6.42
C LEU A 211 10.19 -2.36 -4.94
N THR A 212 11.07 -2.85 -4.06
CA THR A 212 10.92 -2.77 -2.61
C THR A 212 11.54 -1.52 -1.99
N THR A 213 11.99 -0.56 -2.81
CA THR A 213 12.71 0.64 -2.36
C THR A 213 11.89 1.56 -1.45
N HIS A 214 10.57 1.49 -1.54
CA HIS A 214 9.64 2.36 -0.83
C HIS A 214 8.44 1.60 -0.26
N LEU A 215 8.67 0.41 0.32
CA LEU A 215 7.61 -0.34 1.00
C LEU A 215 6.98 0.44 2.17
N ASP A 216 7.73 1.36 2.76
CA ASP A 216 7.26 2.23 3.83
C ASP A 216 6.06 3.09 3.42
N TRP A 217 5.96 3.50 2.15
CA TRP A 217 4.80 4.24 1.61
C TRP A 217 3.49 3.46 1.72
N LEU A 218 3.57 2.14 1.85
CA LEU A 218 2.42 1.25 1.92
C LEU A 218 2.02 0.94 3.38
N LYS A 219 2.74 1.48 4.38
CA LYS A 219 2.45 1.29 5.81
C LYS A 219 1.32 2.20 6.29
N TYR A 220 0.11 1.90 5.86
CA TYR A 220 -1.12 2.50 6.40
C TYR A 220 -2.17 1.40 6.55
N CYS A 221 -3.31 1.72 7.16
CA CYS A 221 -4.40 0.75 7.28
C CYS A 221 -4.00 -0.55 8.01
N GLY A 222 -3.22 -0.41 9.09
CA GLY A 222 -2.71 -1.52 9.89
C GLY A 222 -1.69 -2.40 9.17
N GLN A 223 -1.05 -1.89 8.12
CA GLN A 223 0.14 -2.51 7.53
C GLN A 223 1.39 -1.95 8.22
N GLY A 224 2.28 -2.85 8.65
CA GLY A 224 3.44 -2.54 9.49
C GLY A 224 3.12 -2.59 10.99
#